data_AF-A0A1B1ZJT4-F1
#
_entry.id   AF-A0A1B1ZJT4-F1
#
_cell.length_a   1.000
_cell.length_b   1.000
_cell.length_c   1.000
_cell.angle_alpha   90.00
_cell.angle_beta   90.00
_cell.angle_gamma   90.00
#
_symmetry.space_group_name_H-M   'P 1'
#
loop_
_entity.id
_entity.type
_entity.pdbx_description
1 polymer ?
#
loop_
_entity_poly.entity_id
_entity_poly.type
_entity_poly.pdbx_seq_one_letter_code
_entity_poly.pdbx_strand_id
1 'polypeptide(L)'
;MLTGVTANGRLERAGGTDVRGMFLNMVPLRFPVHPDPGEQARACARIEAAMAPHRRLPNVDITRLAGRGPLFDFGFNFVRFHRLRGVERTHRFDTGAAHFSQEDTDFALMTTFSVHPPEHRLALMLVVDEARVSEARRDRLAEAYATALRWAAGTTGGTGREEDDR
;
A
#
# COMPACT_ATOMS: atom_id res chain seq x y z
N MET A 1 -10.46 1.46 -11.02
CA MET A 1 -9.30 2.33 -10.69
C MET A 1 -8.00 1.63 -11.09
N LEU A 2 -6.92 2.36 -11.37
CA LEU A 2 -5.58 1.81 -11.69
C LEU A 2 -4.53 2.51 -10.80
N THR A 3 -3.71 1.73 -10.11
CA THR A 3 -2.62 2.23 -9.24
C THR A 3 -1.42 1.31 -9.33
N GLY A 4 -0.22 1.83 -9.11
CA GLY A 4 0.95 1.00 -8.87
C GLY A 4 0.90 0.41 -7.47
N VAL A 5 1.08 -0.90 -7.33
CA VAL A 5 1.17 -1.56 -6.03
C VAL A 5 2.53 -2.21 -5.89
N THR A 6 3.17 -1.98 -4.74
CA THR A 6 4.40 -2.64 -4.37
C THR A 6 4.13 -4.12 -4.10
N ALA A 7 4.71 -5.00 -4.92
CA ALA A 7 4.70 -6.44 -4.72
C ALA A 7 6.08 -6.92 -4.27
N ASN A 8 6.11 -7.72 -3.21
CA ASN A 8 7.34 -8.33 -2.73
C ASN A 8 7.71 -9.53 -3.61
N GLY A 9 8.86 -9.43 -4.29
CA GLY A 9 9.41 -10.45 -5.17
C GLY A 9 10.14 -11.59 -4.45
N ARG A 10 10.20 -11.57 -3.10
CA ARG A 10 10.92 -12.59 -2.31
C ARG A 10 10.50 -14.01 -2.70
N LEU A 11 11.50 -14.90 -2.76
CA LEU A 11 11.31 -16.32 -3.04
C LEU A 11 10.65 -16.99 -1.83
N GLU A 12 9.54 -17.70 -2.05
CA GLU A 12 8.91 -18.60 -1.07
C GLU A 12 9.69 -19.93 -1.03
N ARG A 13 11.00 -19.85 -0.72
CA ARG A 13 11.88 -21.02 -0.51
C ARG A 13 12.60 -20.87 0.82
N ALA A 14 12.85 -21.99 1.51
CA ALA A 14 13.71 -22.02 2.69
C ALA A 14 15.08 -21.37 2.35
N GLY A 15 15.45 -20.31 3.08
CA GLY A 15 16.67 -19.51 2.81
C GLY A 15 16.45 -18.13 2.17
N GLY A 16 15.21 -17.76 1.80
CA GLY A 16 14.90 -16.42 1.25
C GLY A 16 15.01 -15.24 2.23
N THR A 17 15.31 -15.51 3.50
CA THR A 17 15.37 -14.53 4.59
C THR A 17 16.69 -13.74 4.62
N ASP A 18 17.77 -14.28 4.03
CA ASP A 18 19.13 -13.71 4.14
C ASP A 18 19.60 -12.88 2.94
N VAL A 19 18.77 -12.71 1.91
CA VAL A 19 19.18 -11.91 0.75
C VAL A 19 18.85 -10.43 1.00
N ARG A 20 19.90 -9.60 1.09
CA ARG A 20 19.81 -8.14 0.98
C ARG A 20 19.79 -7.78 -0.51
N GLY A 21 18.61 -7.44 -1.02
CA GLY A 21 18.40 -7.01 -2.40
C GLY A 21 17.09 -6.23 -2.54
N MET A 22 17.01 -5.36 -3.54
CA MET A 22 15.81 -4.60 -3.89
C MET A 22 14.76 -5.56 -4.50
N PHE A 23 14.02 -6.28 -3.65
CA PHE A 23 12.98 -7.22 -4.07
C PHE A 23 11.61 -6.57 -4.26
N LEU A 24 11.55 -5.25 -4.37
CA LEU A 24 10.32 -4.50 -4.50
C LEU A 24 10.07 -4.25 -5.98
N ASN A 25 9.02 -4.85 -6.53
CA ASN A 25 8.54 -4.53 -7.87
C ASN A 25 7.25 -3.71 -7.73
N MET A 26 7.05 -2.70 -8.57
CA MET A 26 5.77 -1.99 -8.61
C MET A 26 4.99 -2.46 -9.83
N VAL A 27 3.81 -3.03 -9.59
CA VAL A 27 2.96 -3.62 -10.63
C VAL A 27 1.65 -2.86 -10.75
N PRO A 28 1.14 -2.61 -11.97
CA PRO A 28 -0.15 -1.97 -12.15
C PRO A 28 -1.27 -2.90 -11.65
N LEU A 29 -2.06 -2.42 -10.69
CA LEU A 29 -3.22 -3.09 -10.15
C LEU A 29 -4.49 -2.36 -10.61
N ARG A 30 -5.33 -3.07 -11.39
CA ARG A 30 -6.67 -2.60 -11.72
C ARG A 30 -7.69 -3.31 -10.84
N PHE A 31 -8.54 -2.53 -10.17
CA PHE A 31 -9.57 -3.06 -9.28
C PHE A 31 -10.90 -2.31 -9.43
N PRO A 32 -12.05 -2.99 -9.23
CA PRO A 32 -13.36 -2.37 -9.12
C PRO A 32 -13.51 -1.64 -7.78
N VAL A 33 -14.44 -0.68 -7.71
CA VAL A 33 -14.80 0.01 -6.47
C VAL A 33 -16.21 -0.42 -6.08
N HIS A 34 -16.34 -0.93 -4.86
CA HIS A 34 -17.57 -1.40 -4.26
C HIS A 34 -17.95 -0.50 -3.08
N PRO A 35 -19.26 -0.31 -2.82
CA PRO A 35 -19.72 0.50 -1.69
C PRO A 35 -19.56 -0.21 -0.33
N ASP A 36 -19.56 -1.55 -0.33
CA ASP A 36 -19.30 -2.38 0.86
C ASP A 36 -17.79 -2.59 1.06
N PRO A 37 -17.21 -2.19 2.21
CA PRO A 37 -15.78 -2.36 2.43
C PRO A 37 -15.35 -3.83 2.57
N GLY A 38 -16.24 -4.71 3.03
CA GLY A 38 -15.96 -6.15 3.10
C GLY A 38 -15.85 -6.79 1.71
N GLU A 39 -16.76 -6.43 0.81
CA GLU A 39 -16.74 -6.83 -0.60
C GLU A 39 -15.53 -6.26 -1.31
N GLN A 40 -15.21 -4.98 -1.08
CA GLN A 40 -14.01 -4.35 -1.61
C GLN A 40 -12.74 -5.12 -1.20
N ALA A 41 -12.60 -5.47 0.09
CA ALA A 41 -11.47 -6.23 0.59
C ALA A 41 -11.36 -7.62 -0.08
N ARG A 42 -12.48 -8.34 -0.21
CA ARG A 42 -12.53 -9.64 -0.91
C ARG A 42 -12.18 -9.52 -2.39
N ALA A 43 -12.64 -8.46 -3.06
CA ALA A 43 -12.31 -8.21 -4.46
C ALA A 43 -10.81 -7.94 -4.63
N CYS A 44 -10.21 -7.09 -3.79
CA CYS A 44 -8.77 -6.85 -3.80
C CYS A 44 -7.96 -8.13 -3.56
N ALA A 45 -8.34 -8.94 -2.57
CA ALA A 45 -7.66 -10.21 -2.26
C ALA A 45 -7.67 -11.20 -3.44
N ARG A 46 -8.80 -11.30 -4.16
CA ARG A 46 -8.87 -12.13 -5.38
C ARG A 46 -7.93 -11.64 -6.48
N ILE A 47 -7.84 -10.33 -6.68
CA ILE A 47 -6.96 -9.74 -7.69
C ILE A 47 -5.49 -9.95 -7.29
N GLU A 48 -5.15 -9.74 -6.02
CA GLU A 48 -3.79 -9.98 -5.50
C GLU A 48 -3.37 -11.44 -5.71
N ALA A 49 -4.26 -12.39 -5.41
CA ALA A 49 -4.01 -13.81 -5.65
C ALA A 49 -3.78 -14.12 -7.14
N ALA A 50 -4.58 -13.53 -8.04
CA ALA A 50 -4.40 -13.68 -9.49
C ALA A 50 -3.11 -13.02 -10.03
N MET A 51 -2.63 -11.97 -9.37
CA MET A 51 -1.39 -11.25 -9.70
C MET A 51 -0.13 -11.99 -9.22
N ALA A 52 -0.23 -12.82 -8.18
CA ALA A 52 0.91 -13.45 -7.53
C ALA A 52 1.87 -14.20 -8.48
N PRO A 53 1.42 -14.93 -9.52
CA PRO A 53 2.31 -15.58 -10.49
C PRO A 53 3.11 -14.60 -11.34
N HIS A 54 2.59 -13.38 -11.57
CA HIS A 54 3.15 -12.39 -12.49
C HIS A 54 3.92 -11.26 -11.78
N ARG A 55 3.92 -11.23 -10.43
CA ARG A 55 4.47 -10.13 -9.62
C ARG A 55 5.96 -9.83 -9.81
N ARG A 56 6.70 -10.71 -10.49
CA ARG A 56 8.14 -10.57 -10.78
C ARG A 56 8.44 -9.97 -12.16
N LEU A 57 7.43 -9.78 -13.01
CA LEU A 57 7.62 -9.17 -14.31
C LEU A 57 7.99 -7.68 -14.12
N PRO A 58 9.16 -7.22 -14.59
CA PRO A 58 9.57 -5.83 -14.42
C PRO A 58 8.54 -4.84 -14.99
N ASN A 59 8.31 -3.73 -14.29
CA ASN A 59 7.36 -2.71 -14.74
C ASN A 59 7.66 -2.17 -16.16
N VAL A 60 8.95 -2.07 -16.52
CA VAL A 60 9.37 -1.67 -17.87
C VAL A 60 8.81 -2.62 -18.93
N ASP A 61 8.83 -3.93 -18.67
CA ASP A 61 8.30 -4.93 -19.60
C ASP A 61 6.77 -4.87 -19.65
N ILE A 62 6.10 -4.65 -18.52
CA ILE A 62 4.64 -4.47 -18.46
C ILE A 62 4.21 -3.23 -19.26
N THR A 63 4.92 -2.12 -19.10
CA THR A 63 4.68 -0.87 -19.81
C THR A 63 4.89 -1.05 -21.31
N ARG A 64 5.98 -1.73 -21.70
CA ARG A 64 6.27 -2.08 -23.10
C ARG A 64 5.18 -2.96 -23.72
N LEU A 65 4.74 -4.00 -23.01
CA LEU A 65 3.66 -4.89 -23.46
C LEU A 65 2.32 -4.16 -23.59
N ALA A 66 2.07 -3.17 -22.72
CA ALA A 66 0.86 -2.35 -22.77
C ALA A 66 0.86 -1.35 -23.94
N GLY A 67 2.01 -1.11 -24.59
CA GLY A 67 2.14 -0.28 -25.79
C GLY A 67 1.87 1.21 -25.56
N ARG A 68 1.97 1.69 -24.31
CA ARG A 68 1.69 3.08 -23.91
C ARG A 68 2.72 3.55 -22.88
N GLY A 69 2.77 4.86 -22.65
CA GLY A 69 3.64 5.49 -21.64
C GLY A 69 3.31 5.04 -20.20
N PRO A 70 3.83 5.73 -19.17
CA PRO A 70 3.65 5.35 -17.76
C PRO A 70 2.20 4.94 -17.46
N LEU A 71 2.03 3.76 -16.84
CA LEU A 71 0.70 3.17 -16.64
C LEU A 71 -0.06 3.76 -15.46
N PHE A 72 0.63 4.40 -14.53
CA PHE A 72 0.07 4.97 -13.32
C PHE A 72 0.97 6.09 -12.79
N ASP A 73 0.35 7.11 -12.20
CA ASP A 73 1.03 8.22 -11.52
C ASP A 73 0.98 8.09 -9.99
N PHE A 74 0.34 7.04 -9.49
CA PHE A 74 0.08 6.83 -8.07
C PHE A 74 0.66 5.48 -7.62
N GLY A 75 1.49 5.53 -6.59
CA GLY A 75 2.08 4.35 -5.95
C GLY A 75 1.39 4.04 -4.63
N PHE A 76 1.22 2.75 -4.34
CA PHE A 76 0.69 2.23 -3.09
C PHE A 76 1.63 1.17 -2.52
N ASN A 77 1.97 1.32 -1.24
CA ASN A 77 2.80 0.40 -0.49
C ASN A 77 2.16 0.08 0.86
N PHE A 78 2.18 -1.20 1.23
CA PHE A 78 1.73 -1.66 2.54
C PHE A 78 2.81 -2.53 3.17
N VAL A 79 3.26 -2.16 4.38
CA VAL A 79 4.31 -2.88 5.09
C VAL A 79 3.86 -3.20 6.51
N ARG A 80 3.87 -4.49 6.86
CA ARG A 80 3.68 -4.94 8.25
C ARG A 80 5.03 -5.28 8.86
N PHE A 81 5.47 -4.50 9.84
CA PHE A 81 6.73 -4.77 10.54
C PHE A 81 6.52 -5.88 11.57
N HIS A 82 7.33 -6.94 11.48
CA HIS A 82 7.35 -8.04 12.44
C HIS A 82 8.68 -7.95 13.20
N ARG A 83 8.64 -7.49 14.46
CA ARG A 83 9.76 -7.40 15.42
C ARG A 83 11.16 -7.22 14.81
N LEU A 84 11.56 -5.99 14.49
CA LEU A 84 12.97 -5.63 14.65
C LEU A 84 13.21 -5.34 16.14
N ARG A 85 13.59 -6.35 16.92
CA ARG A 85 14.16 -6.09 18.25
C ARG A 85 15.39 -5.19 18.02
N GLY A 86 15.34 -3.94 18.49
CA GLY A 86 16.48 -3.02 18.48
C GLY A 86 16.43 -1.83 17.50
N VAL A 87 15.38 -1.67 16.68
CA VAL A 87 15.18 -0.47 15.83
C VAL A 87 13.90 0.30 16.21
N GLU A 88 13.42 0.09 17.43
CA GLU A 88 12.13 0.61 17.91
C GLU A 88 12.11 2.14 18.16
N ARG A 89 13.21 2.86 17.91
CA ARG A 89 13.32 4.30 18.23
C ARG A 89 13.43 5.24 17.02
N THR A 90 13.45 4.74 15.78
CA THR A 90 13.80 5.59 14.62
C THR A 90 12.60 6.07 13.79
N HIS A 91 11.38 5.64 14.09
CA HIS A 91 10.20 6.03 13.32
C HIS A 91 9.19 6.81 14.18
N ARG A 92 9.63 7.89 14.82
CA ARG A 92 8.75 9.05 14.98
C ARG A 92 8.69 9.69 13.59
N PHE A 93 7.62 9.43 12.85
CA PHE A 93 7.26 10.31 11.74
C PHE A 93 6.75 11.58 12.38
N ASP A 94 7.68 12.46 12.74
CA ASP A 94 7.34 13.83 13.05
C ASP A 94 6.70 14.42 11.79
N THR A 95 5.66 15.23 11.97
CA THR A 95 5.06 16.05 10.92
C THR A 95 6.09 16.99 10.27
N GLY A 96 7.28 17.14 10.87
CA GLY A 96 8.47 17.74 10.27
C GLY A 96 9.47 16.71 9.74
N ALA A 97 9.65 16.70 8.42
CA ALA A 97 10.83 16.19 7.73
C ALA A 97 11.34 14.80 8.17
N ALA A 98 10.55 13.75 7.91
CA ALA A 98 11.19 12.47 7.61
C ALA A 98 11.91 12.62 6.27
N HIS A 99 13.24 12.77 6.30
CA HIS A 99 14.10 12.70 5.12
C HIS A 99 14.01 11.30 4.52
N PHE A 100 12.97 11.06 3.72
CA PHE A 100 13.12 10.18 2.58
C PHE A 100 13.99 10.97 1.60
N SER A 101 15.07 10.35 1.15
CA SER A 101 15.80 10.85 -0.01
C SER A 101 14.77 11.25 -1.07
N GLN A 102 14.98 12.40 -1.70
CA GLN A 102 14.51 12.60 -3.07
C GLN A 102 15.19 11.51 -3.92
N GLU A 103 14.74 10.26 -3.79
CA GLU A 103 14.74 9.35 -4.90
C GLU A 103 13.65 9.92 -5.79
N ASP A 104 14.05 10.45 -6.96
CA ASP A 104 13.15 10.90 -8.02
C ASP A 104 12.06 9.84 -8.21
N THR A 105 10.96 10.01 -7.50
CA THR A 105 9.89 9.04 -7.48
C THR A 105 9.03 9.44 -8.67
N ASP A 106 8.99 8.61 -9.72
CA ASP A 106 8.21 8.87 -10.94
C ASP A 106 6.69 9.09 -10.69
N PHE A 107 6.23 8.98 -9.44
CA PHE A 107 4.83 9.10 -9.01
C PHE A 107 4.50 10.50 -8.49
N ALA A 108 3.36 11.03 -8.90
CA ALA A 108 2.79 12.26 -8.35
C ALA A 108 2.44 12.11 -6.86
N LEU A 109 2.13 10.89 -6.42
CA LEU A 109 1.88 10.55 -5.03
C LEU A 109 2.27 9.10 -4.76
N MET A 110 3.04 8.89 -3.70
CA MET A 110 3.33 7.59 -3.11
C MET A 110 2.66 7.48 -1.75
N THR A 111 1.75 6.52 -1.62
CA THR A 111 1.00 6.23 -0.39
C THR A 111 1.59 5.02 0.29
N THR A 112 2.08 5.19 1.52
CA THR A 112 2.61 4.08 2.31
C THR A 112 1.81 3.90 3.59
N PHE A 113 1.28 2.70 3.78
CA PHE A 113 0.73 2.24 5.03
C PHE A 113 1.73 1.35 5.74
N SER A 114 1.94 1.60 7.04
CA SER A 114 2.77 0.76 7.87
C SER A 114 2.09 0.35 9.16
N VAL A 115 2.30 -0.89 9.59
CA VAL A 115 1.83 -1.38 10.89
C VAL A 115 3.04 -1.66 11.77
N HIS A 116 3.16 -0.92 12.87
CA HIS A 116 4.32 -0.98 13.78
C HIS A 116 3.99 -1.74 15.08
N PRO A 117 4.84 -2.69 15.51
CA PRO A 117 4.77 -3.26 16.85
C PRO A 117 5.24 -2.24 17.91
N PRO A 118 4.91 -2.44 19.21
CA PRO A 118 4.09 -3.53 19.75
C PRO A 118 2.58 -3.24 19.69
N GLU A 119 2.20 -1.99 19.54
CA GLU A 119 0.79 -1.55 19.64
C GLU A 119 -0.03 -1.81 18.36
N HIS A 120 0.62 -2.33 17.32
CA HIS A 120 0.01 -2.63 16.02
C HIS A 120 -0.77 -1.43 15.42
N ARG A 121 -0.29 -0.22 15.69
CA ARG A 121 -0.86 1.00 15.13
C ARG A 121 -0.60 1.08 13.63
N LEU A 122 -1.64 1.46 12.89
CA LEU A 122 -1.54 1.82 11.49
C LEU A 122 -1.03 3.26 11.38
N ALA A 123 0.05 3.46 10.63
CA ALA A 123 0.54 4.76 10.21
C ALA A 123 0.31 4.91 8.70
N LEU A 124 0.01 6.14 8.28
CA LEU A 124 -0.15 6.54 6.89
C LEU A 124 0.86 7.65 6.58
N MET A 125 1.59 7.47 5.50
CA MET A 125 2.48 8.47 4.94
C MET A 125 2.10 8.75 3.48
N LEU A 126 2.00 10.03 3.16
CA LEU A 126 1.76 10.53 1.80
C LEU A 126 3.01 11.30 1.37
N VAL A 127 3.76 10.76 0.43
CA VAL A 127 4.87 11.47 -0.22
C VAL A 127 4.33 12.02 -1.53
N VAL A 128 4.35 13.34 -1.68
CA VAL A 128 3.73 14.06 -2.80
C VAL A 128 4.79 14.82 -3.56
N ASP A 129 4.74 14.74 -4.89
CA ASP A 129 5.51 15.64 -5.75
C ASP A 129 4.82 17.01 -5.79
N GLU A 130 5.39 17.98 -5.07
CA GLU A 130 4.88 19.34 -4.97
C GLU A 130 4.93 20.10 -6.31
N ALA A 131 5.77 19.69 -7.25
CA ALA A 131 5.79 20.27 -8.59
C ALA A 131 4.57 19.83 -9.42
N ARG A 132 3.98 18.67 -9.10
CA ARG A 132 2.82 18.09 -9.82
C ARG A 132 1.49 18.27 -9.07
N VAL A 133 1.53 18.49 -7.77
CA VAL A 133 0.35 18.52 -6.89
C VAL A 133 0.31 19.79 -6.05
N SER A 134 -0.72 20.62 -6.26
CA SER A 134 -0.91 21.85 -5.49
C SER A 134 -1.22 21.58 -4.01
N GLU A 135 -0.92 22.57 -3.15
CA GLU A 135 -1.22 22.53 -1.71
C GLU A 135 -2.69 22.21 -1.41
N ALA A 136 -3.64 22.92 -2.04
CA ALA A 136 -5.07 22.64 -1.88
C ALA A 136 -5.46 21.20 -2.29
N ARG A 137 -4.72 20.57 -3.21
CA ARG A 137 -4.94 19.17 -3.60
C ARG A 137 -4.32 18.21 -2.59
N ARG A 138 -3.19 18.56 -1.96
CA ARG A 138 -2.58 17.79 -0.87
C ARG A 138 -3.51 17.67 0.33
N ASP A 139 -4.14 18.77 0.75
CA ASP A 139 -5.04 18.74 1.90
C ASP A 139 -6.26 17.85 1.63
N ARG A 140 -6.82 17.96 0.43
CA ARG A 140 -7.89 17.07 -0.04
C ARG A 140 -7.48 15.61 -0.08
N LEU A 141 -6.23 15.29 -0.42
CA LEU A 141 -5.73 13.91 -0.39
C LEU A 141 -5.70 13.37 1.04
N ALA A 142 -5.22 14.16 2.01
CA ALA A 142 -5.21 13.76 3.41
C ALA A 142 -6.63 13.50 3.94
N GLU A 143 -7.57 14.39 3.65
CA GLU A 143 -8.99 14.24 4.02
C GLU A 143 -9.65 13.02 3.36
N ALA A 144 -9.36 12.79 2.08
CA ALA A 144 -9.87 11.64 1.34
C ALA A 144 -9.37 10.32 1.95
N TYR A 145 -8.09 10.23 2.28
CA TYR A 145 -7.54 9.04 2.95
C TYR A 145 -8.13 8.82 4.34
N ALA A 146 -8.29 9.89 5.14
CA ALA A 146 -8.93 9.78 6.44
C ALA A 146 -10.38 9.28 6.34
N THR A 147 -11.11 9.74 5.32
CA THR A 147 -12.49 9.31 5.06
C THR A 147 -12.54 7.86 4.60
N ALA A 148 -11.66 7.44 3.69
CA ALA A 148 -11.55 6.06 3.23
C ALA A 148 -11.20 5.10 4.37
N LEU A 149 -10.32 5.49 5.29
CA LEU A 149 -9.96 4.68 6.46
C LEU A 149 -11.13 4.50 7.43
N ARG A 150 -11.91 5.57 7.68
CA ARG A 150 -13.13 5.48 8.49
C ARG A 150 -14.17 4.55 7.84
N TRP A 151 -14.37 4.67 6.54
CA TRP A 151 -15.24 3.79 5.78
C TRP A 151 -14.79 2.32 5.87
N ALA A 152 -13.49 2.04 5.70
CA ALA A 152 -12.95 0.69 5.80
C ALA A 152 -13.13 0.07 7.21
N ALA A 153 -12.98 0.87 8.27
CA ALA A 153 -13.13 0.43 9.65
C ALA A 153 -14.58 0.03 10.02
N GLY A 154 -15.58 0.54 9.29
CA GLY A 154 -17.01 0.27 9.52
C GLY A 154 -17.43 -1.20 9.34
N THR A 155 -16.56 -2.06 8.79
CA THR A 155 -16.81 -3.51 8.61
C THR A 155 -16.74 -4.32 9.89
N THR A 156 -16.15 -3.77 10.97
CA THR A 156 -15.87 -4.53 12.20
C THR A 156 -17.10 -4.72 13.11
N GLY A 157 -18.27 -4.19 12.74
CA GLY A 157 -19.47 -4.14 13.60
C GLY A 157 -20.46 -5.31 13.51
N GLY A 158 -20.14 -6.40 12.79
CA GLY A 158 -21.15 -7.43 12.48
C GLY A 158 -20.68 -8.87 12.60
N THR A 159 -20.41 -9.35 13.82
CA THR A 159 -20.60 -10.77 14.21
C THR A 159 -20.52 -10.93 15.73
N GLY A 160 -21.59 -10.51 16.42
CA GLY A 160 -22.01 -11.11 17.68
C GLY A 160 -23.22 -11.97 17.35
N ARG A 161 -23.02 -13.27 17.18
CA ARG A 161 -24.12 -14.22 17.10
C ARG A 161 -24.55 -14.44 18.55
N GLU A 162 -25.63 -13.79 18.97
CA GLU A 162 -26.43 -14.27 20.10
C GLU A 162 -26.93 -15.66 19.70
N GLU A 163 -26.25 -16.70 20.19
CA GLU A 163 -26.89 -17.98 20.47
C GLU A 163 -27.76 -17.76 21.71
N ASP A 164 -28.98 -17.29 21.46
CA ASP A 164 -30.10 -17.34 22.40
C ASP A 164 -30.88 -18.64 22.10
N ASP A 165 -30.69 -19.59 23.01
CA ASP A 165 -31.72 -20.44 23.62
C ASP A 165 -32.70 -21.18 22.68
N ARG A 166 -32.43 -22.46 22.42
CA ARG A 166 -33.42 -23.58 22.41
C ARG A 166 -32.77 -24.94 22.65
#